data_AF-A0A0P1AIQ5-F1
#
_entry.id   AF-A0A0P1AIQ5-F1
#
_cell.length_a   1.000
_cell.length_b   1.000
_cell.length_c   1.000
_cell.angle_alpha   90.00
_cell.angle_beta   90.00
_cell.angle_gamma   90.00
#
_symmetry.space_group_name_H-M   'P 1'
#
loop_
_entity.id
_entity.type
_entity.pdbx_description
1 polymer ?
#
loop_
_entity_poly.entity_id
_entity_poly.type
_entity_poly.pdbx_seq_one_letter_code
_entity_poly.pdbx_strand_id
1 'polypeptide(L)'
;MALRGLTTLHMRMATHAKNAKVFAEYLKKHPAVEKASGFSGMVTFYDAVESLAESPAIMIHASVPEELRKDIGISDSFIHLFVGIEGSPDIIANLDRAFSC
;
A
#
# COMPACT_ATOMS: atom_id res chain seq x y z
N MET A 1 -13.15 -16.22 16.72
CA MET A 1 -11.83 -15.97 16.09
C MET A 1 -11.36 -14.51 16.22
N ALA A 2 -12.25 -13.50 16.13
CA ALA A 2 -11.88 -12.08 16.23
C ALA A 2 -11.12 -11.67 17.52
N LEU A 3 -11.50 -12.22 18.69
CA LEU A 3 -10.85 -11.89 19.97
C LEU A 3 -9.37 -12.24 20.05
N ARG A 4 -8.91 -13.25 19.28
CA ARG A 4 -7.48 -13.61 19.22
C ARG A 4 -6.65 -12.68 18.33
N GLY A 5 -7.26 -12.04 17.32
CA GLY A 5 -6.57 -11.06 16.47
C GLY A 5 -6.40 -9.71 17.18
N LEU A 6 -7.37 -9.34 18.02
CA LEU A 6 -7.35 -8.11 18.80
C LEU A 6 -6.19 -8.03 19.80
N THR A 7 -5.76 -9.16 20.37
CA THR A 7 -4.66 -9.18 21.35
C THR A 7 -3.32 -8.79 20.73
N THR A 8 -3.09 -9.08 19.45
CA THR A 8 -1.85 -8.74 18.73
C THR A 8 -1.98 -7.51 17.83
N LEU A 9 -3.19 -6.95 17.71
CA LEU A 9 -3.48 -5.79 16.86
C LEU A 9 -2.52 -4.62 17.13
N HIS A 10 -2.30 -4.29 18.40
CA HIS A 10 -1.44 -3.16 18.77
C HIS A 10 0.02 -3.33 18.30
N MET A 11 0.57 -4.54 18.40
CA MET A 11 1.91 -4.85 17.91
C MET A 11 1.97 -4.80 16.39
N ARG A 12 0.93 -5.32 15.71
CA ARG A 12 0.87 -5.30 14.24
C ARG A 12 0.76 -3.88 13.71
N MET A 13 -0.11 -3.05 14.28
CA MET A 13 -0.23 -1.63 13.91
C MET A 13 1.10 -0.87 14.08
N ALA A 14 1.84 -1.13 15.16
CA ALA A 14 3.16 -0.54 15.36
C ALA A 14 4.16 -0.96 14.26
N THR A 15 4.19 -2.24 13.91
CA THR A 15 5.05 -2.76 12.83
C THR A 15 4.64 -2.20 11.47
N HIS A 16 3.35 -2.18 11.15
CA HIS A 16 2.84 -1.60 9.91
C HIS A 16 3.23 -0.13 9.77
N ALA A 17 3.07 0.68 10.83
CA ALA A 17 3.45 2.08 10.81
C ALA A 17 4.97 2.28 10.57
N LYS A 18 5.80 1.45 11.22
CA LYS A 18 7.26 1.46 11.04
C LYS A 18 7.63 1.09 9.60
N ASN A 19 7.08 -0.01 9.10
CA ASN A 19 7.29 -0.49 7.75
C ASN A 19 6.84 0.55 6.72
N ALA A 20 5.61 1.04 6.81
CA ALA A 20 5.04 2.03 5.89
C ALA A 20 5.89 3.30 5.79
N LYS A 21 6.48 3.76 6.90
CA LYS A 21 7.41 4.89 6.88
C LYS A 21 8.66 4.60 6.05
N VAL A 22 9.27 3.43 6.24
CA VAL A 22 10.47 3.03 5.47
C VAL A 22 10.14 2.93 3.98
N PHE A 23 9.01 2.31 3.63
CA PHE A 23 8.57 2.19 2.22
C PHE A 23 8.23 3.54 1.60
N ALA A 24 7.53 4.42 2.32
CA ALA A 24 7.22 5.75 1.81
C ALA A 24 8.50 6.54 1.50
N GLU A 25 9.52 6.45 2.35
CA GLU A 25 10.82 7.10 2.09
C GLU A 25 11.62 6.45 0.96
N TYR A 26 11.47 5.14 0.75
CA TYR A 26 12.07 4.43 -0.39
C TYR A 26 11.37 4.80 -1.71
N LEU A 27 10.05 4.74 -1.76
CA LEU A 27 9.26 5.04 -2.97
C LEU A 27 9.41 6.50 -3.43
N LYS A 28 9.54 7.45 -2.50
CA LYS A 28 9.83 8.86 -2.83
C LYS A 28 11.14 9.06 -3.60
N LYS A 29 12.10 8.15 -3.44
CA LYS A 29 13.41 8.24 -4.10
C LYS A 29 13.46 7.48 -5.43
N HIS A 30 12.47 6.62 -5.70
CA HIS A 30 12.50 5.73 -6.84
C HIS A 30 12.05 6.46 -8.12
N PRO A 31 12.82 6.41 -9.23
CA PRO A 31 12.54 7.19 -10.44
C PRO A 31 11.26 6.77 -11.18
N ALA A 32 10.80 5.52 -10.98
CA ALA A 32 9.57 5.01 -11.59
C ALA A 32 8.29 5.47 -10.87
N VAL A 33 8.40 6.14 -9.72
CA VAL A 33 7.24 6.56 -8.92
C VAL A 33 6.99 8.05 -9.12
N GLU A 34 5.88 8.39 -9.78
CA GLU A 34 5.50 9.78 -10.06
C GLU A 34 5.14 10.54 -8.77
N LYS A 35 4.40 9.90 -7.87
CA LYS A 35 3.97 10.51 -6.61
C LYS A 35 3.74 9.44 -5.53
N ALA A 36 4.44 9.58 -4.41
CA ALA A 36 4.22 8.79 -3.21
C ALA A 36 3.65 9.69 -2.10
N SER A 37 2.33 9.78 -2.00
CA SER A 37 1.66 10.48 -0.89
C SER A 37 1.55 9.55 0.32
N GLY A 38 2.56 9.62 1.19
CA GLY A 38 2.43 9.12 2.55
C GLY A 38 1.60 10.10 3.37
N PHE A 39 0.40 9.69 3.75
CA PHE A 39 -0.56 10.37 4.63
C PHE A 39 -1.59 11.29 3.93
N SER A 40 -2.87 10.97 4.18
CA SER A 40 -4.11 11.50 3.58
C SER A 40 -4.46 10.94 2.21
N GLY A 41 -5.26 9.85 2.20
CA GLY A 41 -5.70 9.18 0.97
C GLY A 41 -5.34 7.70 0.88
N MET A 42 -5.53 6.96 1.97
CA MET A 42 -5.64 5.50 1.99
C MET A 42 -4.36 4.72 1.58
N VAL A 43 -3.41 4.61 2.52
CA VAL A 43 -2.79 3.29 2.78
C VAL A 43 -3.73 2.67 3.80
N THR A 44 -4.67 1.84 3.37
CA THR A 44 -5.51 1.17 4.37
C THR A 44 -4.60 0.23 5.14
N PHE A 45 -4.42 0.48 6.43
CA PHE A 45 -3.88 -0.54 7.31
C PHE A 45 -4.93 -1.63 7.39
N TYR A 46 -4.91 -2.55 6.42
CA TYR A 46 -5.52 -3.84 6.66
C TYR A 46 -4.66 -4.49 7.72
N ASP A 47 -5.33 -5.03 8.72
CA ASP A 47 -4.77 -5.87 9.76
C ASP A 47 -4.25 -7.21 9.18
N ALA A 48 -3.83 -7.20 7.92
CA ALA A 48 -3.30 -8.30 7.17
C ALA A 48 -1.83 -8.49 7.52
N VAL A 49 -1.44 -9.73 7.71
CA VAL A 49 -0.03 -10.07 7.99
C VAL A 49 0.83 -9.88 6.74
N GLU A 50 0.22 -10.00 5.56
CA GLU A 50 0.87 -10.03 4.26
C GLU A 50 0.70 -8.71 3.50
N SER A 51 1.71 -8.37 2.72
CA SER A 51 1.74 -7.24 1.81
C SER A 51 0.95 -7.55 0.54
N LEU A 52 0.18 -6.58 0.05
CA LEU A 52 -0.68 -6.71 -1.12
C LEU A 52 -0.57 -5.46 -1.99
N ALA A 53 -0.70 -5.62 -3.30
CA ALA A 53 -0.81 -4.51 -4.23
C ALA A 53 -2.05 -4.71 -5.10
N GLU A 54 -2.84 -3.66 -5.28
CA GLU A 54 -4.04 -3.69 -6.11
C GLU A 54 -4.11 -2.46 -7.02
N SER A 55 -4.85 -2.58 -8.12
CA SER A 55 -5.21 -1.44 -8.97
C SER A 55 -6.69 -1.10 -8.73
N PRO A 56 -6.99 -0.05 -7.95
CA PRO A 56 -8.37 0.33 -7.64
C PRO A 56 -9.20 0.63 -8.89
N ALA A 57 -8.58 1.18 -9.93
CA ALA A 57 -9.22 1.53 -11.20
C ALA A 57 -9.96 0.35 -11.85
N ILE A 58 -9.39 -0.86 -11.79
CA ILE A 58 -9.95 -2.07 -12.42
C ILE A 58 -10.52 -3.09 -11.41
N MET A 59 -10.31 -2.87 -10.12
CA MET A 59 -10.80 -3.73 -9.04
C MET A 59 -11.93 -3.05 -8.28
N ILE A 60 -11.61 -2.44 -7.14
CA ILE A 60 -12.60 -1.92 -6.19
C ILE A 60 -13.42 -0.73 -6.70
N HIS A 61 -12.89 0.04 -7.66
CA HIS A 61 -13.58 1.17 -8.29
C HIS A 61 -13.93 0.92 -9.77
N ALA A 62 -13.89 -0.34 -10.23
CA ALA A 62 -14.19 -0.67 -11.64
C ALA A 62 -15.57 -0.19 -12.12
N SER A 63 -16.56 -0.14 -11.21
CA SER A 63 -17.92 0.32 -11.49
C SER A 63 -18.07 1.84 -11.47
N VAL A 64 -17.06 2.59 -11.03
CA VAL A 64 -17.10 4.04 -10.94
C VAL A 64 -16.69 4.64 -12.29
N PRO A 65 -17.50 5.55 -12.88
CA PRO A 65 -17.15 6.26 -14.11
C PRO A 65 -15.77 6.91 -14.02
N GLU A 66 -15.02 6.86 -15.12
CA GLU A 66 -13.63 7.35 -15.18
C GLU A 66 -13.50 8.81 -14.75
N GLU A 67 -14.46 9.65 -15.13
CA GLU A 67 -14.48 11.07 -14.75
C GLU A 67 -14.51 11.25 -13.21
N LEU A 68 -15.35 10.48 -12.53
CA LEU A 68 -15.44 10.50 -11.07
C LEU A 68 -14.21 9.87 -10.40
N ARG A 69 -13.63 8.81 -11.00
CA ARG A 69 -12.38 8.20 -10.51
C ARG A 69 -11.24 9.22 -10.55
N LYS A 70 -11.11 9.96 -11.66
CA LYS A 70 -10.09 11.00 -11.82
C LYS A 70 -10.28 12.16 -10.83
N ASP A 71 -11.52 12.56 -10.57
CA ASP A 71 -11.82 13.62 -9.59
C ASP A 71 -11.37 13.27 -8.18
N ILE A 72 -11.48 11.99 -7.79
CA ILE A 72 -10.97 11.47 -6.50
C ILE A 72 -9.49 11.01 -6.56
N GLY A 73 -8.78 11.27 -7.66
CA GLY A 73 -7.36 10.97 -7.81
C GLY A 73 -7.01 9.51 -8.12
N ILE A 74 -7.98 8.69 -8.52
CA ILE A 74 -7.77 7.30 -8.95
C ILE A 74 -7.58 7.28 -10.47
N SER A 75 -6.32 7.39 -10.91
CA SER A 75 -5.93 7.13 -12.30
C SER A 75 -5.75 5.63 -12.57
N ASP A 76 -5.64 5.23 -13.84
CA ASP A 76 -5.34 3.83 -14.18
C ASP A 76 -3.91 3.41 -13.78
N SER A 77 -3.00 4.39 -13.61
CA SER A 77 -1.66 4.20 -13.05
C SER A 77 -1.62 4.18 -11.52
N PHE A 78 -2.75 4.41 -10.85
CA PHE A 78 -2.82 4.40 -9.39
C PHE A 78 -2.75 2.97 -8.87
N ILE A 79 -1.73 2.69 -8.06
CA ILE A 79 -1.55 1.42 -7.37
C ILE A 79 -1.69 1.66 -5.87
N HIS A 80 -2.55 0.88 -5.23
CA HIS A 80 -2.72 0.88 -3.80
C HIS A 80 -1.90 -0.25 -3.19
N LEU A 81 -0.90 0.11 -2.39
CA LEU A 81 0.00 -0.83 -1.72
C LEU A 81 -0.35 -0.94 -0.24
N PHE A 82 -0.72 -2.15 0.17
CA PHE A 82 -0.87 -2.55 1.56
C PHE A 82 0.45 -3.11 2.06
N VAL A 83 1.03 -2.43 3.04
CA VAL A 83 2.28 -2.86 3.66
C VAL A 83 1.95 -3.80 4.81
N GLY A 84 2.39 -5.05 4.72
CA GLY A 84 2.25 -6.06 5.76
C GLY A 84 3.26 -5.91 6.92
N ILE A 85 3.42 -6.97 7.71
CA ILE A 85 4.39 -7.02 8.82
C ILE A 85 5.67 -7.77 8.47
N GLU A 86 5.90 -8.08 7.19
CA GLU A 86 7.11 -8.78 6.75
C GLU A 86 8.37 -7.92 6.94
N GLY A 87 9.53 -8.58 6.78
CA GLY A 87 10.83 -7.91 6.82
C GLY A 87 10.91 -6.84 5.73
N SER A 88 11.18 -5.59 6.14
CA SER A 88 11.28 -4.47 5.19
C SER A 88 12.25 -4.72 4.02
N PRO A 89 13.42 -5.36 4.22
CA PRO A 89 14.35 -5.66 3.12
C PRO A 89 13.76 -6.55 2.02
N ASP A 90 12.94 -7.53 2.39
CA ASP A 90 12.41 -8.51 1.45
C ASP A 90 11.36 -7.88 0.52
N ILE A 91 10.48 -7.06 1.10
CA ILE A 91 9.46 -6.33 0.31
C ILE A 91 10.14 -5.30 -0.60
N ILE A 92 11.16 -4.57 -0.11
CA ILE A 92 11.92 -3.61 -0.96
C ILE A 92 12.55 -4.35 -2.14
N ALA A 93 13.22 -5.49 -1.88
CA ALA A 93 13.82 -6.28 -2.95
C ALA A 93 12.78 -6.79 -3.95
N ASN A 94 11.55 -7.09 -3.50
CA ASN A 94 10.46 -7.48 -4.39
C ASN A 94 9.96 -6.29 -5.24
N LEU A 95 9.86 -5.09 -4.66
CA LEU A 95 9.52 -3.87 -5.39
C LEU A 95 10.59 -3.51 -6.42
N ASP A 96 11.89 -3.60 -6.08
CA ASP A 96 13.00 -3.39 -7.01
C ASP A 96 12.88 -4.32 -8.23
N ARG A 97 12.58 -5.60 -8.01
CA ARG A 97 12.35 -6.57 -9.10
C ARG A 97 11.15 -6.17 -9.95
N ALA A 98 10.04 -5.81 -9.32
CA ALA A 98 8.81 -5.42 -10.03
C ALA A 98 9.00 -4.18 -10.90
N PHE A 99 9.76 -3.18 -10.44
CA PHE A 99 10.08 -1.98 -11.22
C PHE A 99 11.14 -2.20 -12.31
N SER A 100 11.89 -3.30 -12.24
CA SER A 100 12.91 -3.64 -13.23
C SER A 100 12.38 -4.50 -14.39
N CYS A 101 11.10 -4.88 -14.35
CA CYS A 101 10.43 -5.67 -15.39
C CYS A 101 9.85 -4.79 -16.52
#